data_AF-D6RIP1-F1
#
_entry.id   AF-D6RIP1-F1
#
_cell.length_a   1.000
_cell.length_b   1.000
_cell.length_c   1.000
_cell.angle_alpha   90.00
_cell.angle_beta   90.00
_cell.angle_gamma   90.00
#
_symmetry.space_group_name_H-M   'P 1'
#
loop_
_entity.id
_entity.type
_entity.pdbx_description
1 polymer ?
#
loop_
_entity_poly.entity_id
_entity_poly.type
_entity_poly.pdbx_seq_one_letter_code
_entity_poly.pdbx_strand_id
1 'polypeptide(L)'
;MSRLLWKKVAGAKVASGPVPATARWVSSSVLDPVPSDGRPPSQMPSSENGQLRLNPLLIQMLSRGLHEQIFGCGGEMPDEAAVQRSVEHLQKHGLWGQPATPLPDVELRLPRLFGGNLDQHFRLLAQKQSLPYLEAAASLLEAQLPPEPKSWAWAEGWTRYGPEGEAEPVAIPEERALVFDVEVCLAEGTCPTLAVAISPSAWYSWCSRRLVEERYSWTSQLSPADLIPLGGSTSASSSTKQDGQEQLVVGHNVSFDRAHIREQYLIQDSRMRFLDTMSMHMAISGLSSFQRSLWMGAKQGKHKTQQSTKRGQKSPRKANGPAISSWDWMDISSANNLADVHNLYVGGPPLEKEPRELFVKGSMRDIRENFQDLMQYCARDVWATFEVFQQQLPLFLERCPHPVTLAGMLEMGVSYLPVNQNWERYLTEAQNTYEELQREMKKSLMDLANDACQLLSGERYKEDPWLWDLEWDLQEFKQKKAKKILARPARRRSFSEV
;
A
#
# COMPACT_ATOMS: atom_id res chain seq x y z
N MET A 1 -22.09 19.19 10.89
CA MET A 1 -20.79 19.66 10.34
C MET A 1 -20.03 18.57 9.56
N SER A 2 -19.91 17.32 10.05
CA SER A 2 -19.20 16.23 9.34
C SER A 2 -19.69 15.89 7.91
N ARG A 3 -21.01 15.80 7.66
CA ARG A 3 -21.55 15.61 6.29
C ARG A 3 -21.24 16.76 5.34
N LEU A 4 -21.07 17.99 5.84
CA LEU A 4 -20.70 19.14 5.02
C LEU A 4 -19.23 19.08 4.63
N LEU A 5 -18.32 18.67 5.53
CA LEU A 5 -16.91 18.52 5.19
C LEU A 5 -16.73 17.39 4.16
N TRP A 6 -17.40 16.24 4.34
CA TRP A 6 -17.38 15.16 3.35
C TRP A 6 -17.84 15.63 1.97
N LYS A 7 -18.96 16.38 1.91
CA LYS A 7 -19.45 16.98 0.66
C LYS A 7 -18.58 18.13 0.15
N LYS A 8 -17.87 18.84 1.01
CA LYS A 8 -16.95 19.94 0.65
C LYS A 8 -15.68 19.36 0.02
N VAL A 9 -15.09 18.33 0.62
CA VAL A 9 -13.90 17.64 0.09
C VAL A 9 -14.26 16.87 -1.18
N ALA A 10 -15.37 16.13 -1.20
CA ALA A 10 -15.85 15.46 -2.42
C ALA A 10 -16.35 16.44 -3.50
N GLY A 11 -16.70 17.67 -3.13
CA GLY A 11 -17.21 18.71 -4.03
C GLY A 11 -16.18 19.78 -4.42
N ALA A 12 -14.92 19.66 -3.97
CA ALA A 12 -13.83 20.54 -4.38
C ALA A 12 -13.61 20.36 -5.89
N LYS A 13 -13.74 21.44 -6.66
CA LYS A 13 -13.72 21.39 -8.13
C LYS A 13 -12.37 20.87 -8.63
N VAL A 14 -12.38 19.66 -9.20
CA VAL A 14 -11.35 19.17 -10.11
C VAL A 14 -11.31 20.09 -11.34
N ALA A 15 -10.13 20.57 -11.71
CA ALA A 15 -9.94 21.35 -12.94
C ALA A 15 -10.38 20.52 -14.16
N SER A 16 -11.10 21.16 -15.08
CA SER A 16 -11.84 20.52 -16.17
C SER A 16 -10.95 19.75 -17.16
N GLY A 17 -10.89 18.42 -17.01
CA GLY A 17 -10.60 17.44 -18.06
C GLY A 17 -11.88 16.66 -18.44
N PRO A 18 -11.96 16.04 -19.63
CA PRO A 18 -13.24 15.57 -20.17
C PRO A 18 -13.71 14.31 -19.46
N VAL A 19 -14.70 14.43 -18.57
CA VAL A 19 -15.43 13.29 -18.02
C VAL A 19 -16.89 13.37 -18.51
N PRO A 20 -17.42 12.33 -19.18
CA PRO A 20 -18.78 12.35 -19.67
C PRO A 20 -19.78 12.18 -18.51
N ALA A 21 -20.70 13.15 -18.40
CA ALA A 21 -21.82 13.11 -17.49
C ALA A 21 -22.78 11.97 -17.85
N THR A 22 -23.01 11.06 -16.91
CA THR A 22 -24.17 10.17 -16.96
C THR A 22 -25.21 10.68 -15.98
N ALA A 23 -26.26 11.29 -16.53
CA ALA A 23 -27.40 11.79 -15.78
C ALA A 23 -28.14 10.63 -15.10
N ARG A 24 -28.40 10.74 -13.79
CA ARG A 24 -29.37 9.91 -13.09
C ARG A 24 -30.35 10.79 -12.34
N TRP A 25 -31.62 10.47 -12.55
CA TRP A 25 -32.79 11.13 -12.05
C TRP A 25 -32.87 11.02 -10.52
N VAL A 26 -33.03 12.16 -9.85
CA VAL A 26 -33.34 12.24 -8.42
C VAL A 26 -34.85 12.40 -8.30
N SER A 27 -35.51 11.44 -7.67
CA SER A 27 -36.87 11.62 -7.17
C SER A 27 -36.81 11.73 -5.65
N SER A 28 -37.05 12.94 -5.16
CA SER A 28 -37.26 13.26 -3.75
C SER A 28 -38.70 12.98 -3.37
N SER A 29 -38.94 12.44 -2.17
CA SER A 29 -39.96 12.89 -1.19
C SER A 29 -40.23 11.77 -0.18
N VAL A 30 -39.74 11.89 1.06
CA VAL A 30 -40.49 11.44 2.24
C VAL A 30 -40.14 12.39 3.40
N LEU A 31 -41.19 12.90 4.04
CA LEU A 31 -41.18 13.88 5.12
C LEU A 31 -40.70 13.26 6.44
N ASP A 32 -39.89 14.03 7.17
CA ASP A 32 -39.47 13.75 8.54
C ASP A 32 -40.65 13.84 9.53
N PRO A 33 -40.79 12.93 10.50
CA PRO A 33 -41.45 13.22 11.76
C PRO A 33 -40.41 13.54 12.85
N VAL A 34 -40.64 14.67 13.50
CA VAL A 34 -39.96 15.16 14.71
C VAL A 34 -40.10 14.15 15.86
N PRO A 35 -39.06 13.86 16.67
CA PRO A 35 -39.23 13.12 17.91
C PRO A 35 -39.67 14.06 19.04
N SER A 36 -40.83 13.77 19.63
CA SER A 36 -41.30 14.36 20.88
C SER A 36 -40.58 13.73 22.08
N ASP A 37 -40.21 14.56 23.04
CA ASP A 37 -39.75 14.17 24.37
C ASP A 37 -40.80 13.31 25.09
N GLY A 38 -40.36 12.20 25.69
CA GLY A 38 -41.17 11.29 26.51
C GLY A 38 -40.31 10.44 27.45
N ARG A 39 -40.64 10.48 28.74
CA ARG A 39 -39.97 9.88 29.92
C ARG A 39 -39.65 8.37 29.85
N PRO A 40 -38.73 7.88 30.72
CA PRO A 40 -38.24 6.50 30.68
C PRO A 40 -39.23 5.52 31.32
N PRO A 41 -39.33 4.27 30.83
CA PRO A 41 -39.81 3.16 31.65
C PRO A 41 -38.63 2.47 32.31
N SER A 42 -38.57 2.60 33.63
CA SER A 42 -37.92 1.65 34.52
C SER A 42 -38.69 0.32 34.49
N GLN A 43 -38.01 -0.80 34.22
CA GLN A 43 -38.12 -2.05 34.96
C GLN A 43 -37.17 -3.11 34.38
N MET A 44 -36.50 -3.82 35.29
CA MET A 44 -35.58 -4.93 35.02
C MET A 44 -36.31 -6.14 34.41
N PRO A 45 -35.61 -7.01 33.66
CA PRO A 45 -36.24 -8.05 32.86
C PRO A 45 -36.68 -9.23 33.73
N SER A 46 -37.96 -9.56 33.66
CA SER A 46 -38.49 -10.86 34.06
C SER A 46 -38.01 -11.90 33.06
N SER A 47 -37.06 -12.73 33.49
CA SER A 47 -36.70 -14.00 32.88
C SER A 47 -37.88 -14.96 32.99
N GLU A 48 -38.61 -15.18 31.89
CA GLU A 48 -39.47 -16.35 31.67
C GLU A 48 -39.81 -16.47 30.17
N ASN A 49 -39.48 -17.64 29.59
CA ASN A 49 -39.68 -18.12 28.21
C ASN A 49 -38.86 -17.45 27.09
N GLY A 50 -37.62 -17.95 26.90
CA GLY A 50 -36.90 -17.86 25.63
C GLY A 50 -37.68 -18.57 24.52
N GLN A 51 -38.46 -17.80 23.76
CA GLN A 51 -39.18 -18.31 22.60
C GLN A 51 -38.21 -18.44 21.43
N LEU A 52 -37.95 -19.69 21.03
CA LEU A 52 -37.24 -20.04 19.80
C LEU A 52 -37.86 -19.26 18.63
N ARG A 53 -37.13 -18.26 18.12
CA ARG A 53 -37.61 -17.42 17.03
C ARG A 53 -37.32 -18.10 15.70
N LEU A 54 -38.36 -18.57 15.01
CA LEU A 54 -38.26 -19.15 13.68
C LEU A 54 -38.79 -18.18 12.63
N ASN A 55 -38.22 -18.22 11.43
CA ASN A 55 -38.84 -17.56 10.26
C ASN A 55 -39.91 -18.49 9.61
N PRO A 56 -40.65 -18.02 8.59
CA PRO A 56 -41.66 -18.83 7.89
C PRO A 56 -41.12 -20.11 7.20
N LEU A 57 -39.79 -20.23 7.06
CA LEU A 57 -39.12 -21.41 6.50
C LEU A 57 -38.55 -22.33 7.60
N LEU A 58 -38.94 -22.11 8.87
CA LEU A 58 -38.48 -22.86 10.04
C LEU A 58 -36.97 -22.74 10.32
N ILE A 59 -36.32 -21.71 9.79
CA ILE A 59 -34.92 -21.38 10.08
C ILE A 59 -34.88 -20.63 11.41
N GLN A 60 -34.01 -21.10 12.31
CA GLN A 60 -33.77 -20.42 13.58
C GLN A 60 -33.10 -19.07 13.38
N MET A 61 -33.71 -18.04 13.94
CA MET A 61 -33.26 -16.65 13.90
C MET A 61 -32.52 -16.30 15.19
N LEU A 62 -31.95 -15.08 15.24
CA LEU A 62 -31.36 -14.53 16.45
C LEU A 62 -32.33 -14.60 17.64
N SER A 63 -31.79 -14.93 18.82
CA SER A 63 -32.51 -14.91 20.08
C SER A 63 -33.19 -13.56 20.30
N ARG A 64 -34.38 -13.58 20.90
CA ARG A 64 -35.26 -12.41 21.02
C ARG A 64 -34.57 -11.19 21.63
N GLY A 65 -33.83 -11.39 22.73
CA GLY A 65 -33.10 -10.30 23.39
C GLY A 65 -32.05 -9.65 22.50
N LEU A 66 -31.36 -10.43 21.66
CA LEU A 66 -30.37 -9.90 20.71
C LEU A 66 -31.06 -9.19 19.53
N HIS A 67 -32.16 -9.76 19.03
CA HIS A 67 -32.96 -9.16 17.97
C HIS A 67 -33.48 -7.77 18.38
N GLU A 68 -34.06 -7.66 19.59
CA GLU A 68 -34.58 -6.39 20.11
C GLU A 68 -33.48 -5.34 20.30
N GLN A 69 -32.26 -5.76 20.67
CA GLN A 69 -31.11 -4.85 20.79
C GLN A 69 -30.59 -4.34 19.44
N ILE A 70 -30.69 -5.14 18.37
CA ILE A 70 -30.14 -4.80 17.04
C ILE A 70 -31.17 -4.11 16.14
N PHE A 71 -32.37 -4.67 16.08
CA PHE A 71 -33.44 -4.29 15.15
C PHE A 71 -34.62 -3.62 15.83
N GLY A 72 -34.66 -3.59 17.17
CA GLY A 72 -35.78 -3.06 17.93
C GLY A 72 -36.96 -4.03 18.00
N CYS A 73 -38.09 -3.51 18.48
CA CYS A 73 -39.35 -4.24 18.63
C CYS A 73 -40.18 -4.16 17.33
N GLY A 74 -39.64 -4.70 16.23
CA GLY A 74 -40.34 -4.70 14.94
C GLY A 74 -39.60 -5.48 13.87
N GLY A 75 -40.35 -6.09 12.96
CA GLY A 75 -39.82 -6.75 11.76
C GLY A 75 -40.91 -6.81 10.70
N GLU A 76 -40.56 -6.48 9.46
CA GLU A 76 -41.49 -6.63 8.34
C GLU A 76 -41.81 -8.12 8.14
N MET A 77 -43.10 -8.43 8.01
CA MET A 77 -43.53 -9.78 7.67
C MET A 77 -43.22 -10.04 6.18
N PRO A 78 -42.56 -11.15 5.83
CA PRO A 78 -42.31 -11.50 4.44
C PRO A 78 -43.61 -11.71 3.66
N ASP A 79 -43.60 -11.35 2.39
CA ASP A 79 -44.69 -11.64 1.44
C ASP A 79 -44.91 -13.16 1.29
N GLU A 80 -46.17 -13.60 1.37
CA GLU A 80 -46.56 -15.01 1.29
C GLU A 80 -46.11 -15.64 -0.04
N ALA A 81 -46.20 -14.90 -1.15
CA ALA A 81 -45.75 -15.38 -2.45
C ALA A 81 -44.23 -15.58 -2.51
N ALA A 82 -43.45 -14.79 -1.76
CA ALA A 82 -42.01 -14.99 -1.63
C ALA A 82 -41.70 -16.25 -0.81
N VAL A 83 -42.40 -16.45 0.32
CA VAL A 83 -42.25 -17.66 1.16
C VAL A 83 -42.54 -18.91 0.35
N GLN A 84 -43.65 -18.94 -0.40
CA GLN A 84 -44.03 -20.11 -1.20
C GLN A 84 -42.97 -20.47 -2.25
N ARG A 85 -42.42 -19.48 -2.97
CA ARG A 85 -41.32 -19.70 -3.93
C ARG A 85 -40.08 -20.29 -3.26
N SER A 86 -39.74 -19.82 -2.06
CA SER A 86 -38.63 -20.39 -1.29
C SER A 86 -38.90 -21.84 -0.87
N VAL A 87 -40.12 -22.16 -0.43
CA VAL A 87 -40.52 -23.53 -0.09
C VAL A 87 -40.38 -24.47 -1.28
N GLU A 88 -40.91 -24.09 -2.45
CA GLU A 88 -40.79 -24.89 -3.68
C GLU A 88 -39.33 -25.12 -4.10
N HIS A 89 -38.49 -24.10 -3.96
CA HIS A 89 -37.06 -24.20 -4.24
C HIS A 89 -36.37 -25.19 -3.27
N LEU A 90 -36.67 -25.12 -1.98
CA LEU A 90 -36.13 -26.01 -0.97
C LEU A 90 -36.61 -27.46 -1.18
N GLN A 91 -37.87 -27.66 -1.58
CA GLN A 91 -38.41 -28.98 -1.93
C GLN A 91 -37.68 -29.60 -3.11
N LYS A 92 -37.44 -28.82 -4.18
CA LYS A 92 -36.70 -29.29 -5.37
C LYS A 92 -35.29 -29.80 -5.04
N HIS A 93 -34.65 -29.22 -4.03
CA HIS A 93 -33.32 -29.62 -3.58
C HIS A 93 -33.33 -30.62 -2.43
N GLY A 94 -34.50 -31.13 -2.01
CA GLY A 94 -34.63 -32.10 -0.93
C GLY A 94 -34.30 -31.55 0.47
N LEU A 95 -34.33 -30.22 0.65
CA LEU A 95 -33.98 -29.54 1.89
C LEU A 95 -35.20 -29.18 2.74
N TRP A 96 -36.40 -29.14 2.15
CA TRP A 96 -37.63 -28.83 2.87
C TRP A 96 -38.05 -29.98 3.80
N GLY A 97 -38.44 -29.64 5.04
CA GLY A 97 -38.94 -30.62 6.01
C GLY A 97 -37.88 -31.52 6.65
N GLN A 98 -36.60 -31.25 6.40
CA GLN A 98 -35.51 -31.97 7.08
C GLN A 98 -35.46 -31.58 8.57
N PRO A 99 -35.16 -32.53 9.49
CA PRO A 99 -35.08 -32.24 10.91
C PRO A 99 -33.89 -31.31 11.20
N ALA A 100 -34.17 -30.13 11.76
CA ALA A 100 -33.14 -29.22 12.25
C ALA A 100 -33.12 -29.28 13.79
N THR A 101 -31.94 -29.53 14.37
CA THR A 101 -31.76 -29.45 15.82
C THR A 101 -31.66 -27.98 16.23
N PRO A 102 -32.57 -27.45 17.06
CA PRO A 102 -32.49 -26.08 17.51
C PRO A 102 -31.27 -25.87 18.39
N LEU A 103 -30.56 -24.77 18.15
CA LEU A 103 -29.47 -24.30 19.00
C LEU A 103 -30.04 -23.57 20.22
N PRO A 104 -29.36 -23.59 21.38
CA PRO A 104 -29.80 -22.83 22.54
C PRO A 104 -29.78 -21.32 22.28
N ASP A 105 -30.69 -20.60 22.93
CA ASP A 105 -30.71 -19.14 22.86
C ASP A 105 -29.47 -18.53 23.52
N VAL A 106 -29.02 -17.41 22.96
CA VAL A 106 -27.85 -16.66 23.43
C VAL A 106 -28.31 -15.39 24.15
N GLU A 107 -27.97 -15.30 25.44
CA GLU A 107 -28.17 -14.09 26.23
C GLU A 107 -26.92 -13.22 26.21
N LEU A 108 -26.83 -12.32 25.23
CA LEU A 108 -25.75 -11.33 25.11
C LEU A 108 -26.31 -9.91 25.26
N ARG A 109 -25.72 -9.12 26.16
CA ARG A 109 -26.00 -7.68 26.28
C ARG A 109 -24.98 -6.90 25.45
N LEU A 110 -25.43 -6.31 24.36
CA LEU A 110 -24.62 -5.47 23.49
C LEU A 110 -24.40 -4.07 24.12
N PRO A 111 -23.25 -3.43 23.85
CA PRO A 111 -23.07 -2.01 24.14
C PRO A 111 -24.13 -1.15 23.44
N ARG A 112 -24.37 0.06 23.96
CA ARG A 112 -25.31 1.00 23.37
C ARG A 112 -24.96 1.29 21.91
N LEU A 113 -25.89 0.98 21.01
CA LEU A 113 -25.77 1.33 19.61
C LEU A 113 -26.09 2.83 19.40
N PHE A 114 -25.23 3.51 18.64
CA PHE A 114 -25.51 4.82 18.06
C PHE A 114 -26.48 4.75 16.86
N GLY A 115 -27.32 5.77 16.69
CA GLY A 115 -28.25 5.87 15.56
C GLY A 115 -29.52 5.02 15.74
N GLY A 116 -30.38 5.01 14.71
CA GLY A 116 -31.63 4.26 14.67
C GLY A 116 -31.56 2.91 13.94
N ASN A 117 -30.43 2.59 13.30
CA ASN A 117 -30.17 1.30 12.66
C ASN A 117 -28.65 1.03 12.57
N LEU A 118 -28.29 -0.20 12.19
CA LEU A 118 -26.88 -0.63 12.08
C LEU A 118 -26.07 0.18 11.07
N ASP A 119 -26.63 0.54 9.92
CA ASP A 119 -25.91 1.36 8.93
C ASP A 119 -25.53 2.73 9.53
N GLN A 120 -26.48 3.40 10.20
CA GLN A 120 -26.22 4.66 10.88
C GLN A 120 -25.20 4.50 12.01
N HIS A 121 -25.26 3.40 12.76
CA HIS A 121 -24.28 3.06 13.79
C HIS A 121 -22.86 3.06 13.25
N PHE A 122 -22.61 2.25 12.21
CA PHE A 122 -21.27 2.13 11.62
C PHE A 122 -20.80 3.41 10.93
N ARG A 123 -21.72 4.17 10.30
CA ARG A 123 -21.37 5.48 9.75
C ARG A 123 -20.91 6.46 10.82
N LEU A 124 -21.60 6.52 11.96
CA LEU A 124 -21.23 7.42 13.06
C LEU A 124 -19.89 7.03 13.69
N LEU A 125 -19.66 5.72 13.91
CA LEU A 125 -18.37 5.23 14.40
C LEU A 125 -17.22 5.58 13.46
N ALA A 126 -17.37 5.26 12.17
CA ALA A 126 -16.33 5.53 11.18
C ALA A 126 -16.07 7.03 11.03
N GLN A 127 -17.11 7.86 11.05
CA GLN A 127 -16.95 9.32 11.03
C GLN A 127 -16.17 9.80 12.25
N LYS A 128 -16.49 9.30 13.44
CA LYS A 128 -15.77 9.70 14.67
C LYS A 128 -14.29 9.34 14.61
N GLN A 129 -13.96 8.17 14.04
CA GLN A 129 -12.57 7.71 13.91
C GLN A 129 -11.79 8.44 12.81
N SER A 130 -12.41 8.68 11.65
CA SER A 130 -11.73 9.23 10.47
C SER A 130 -11.73 10.75 10.37
N LEU A 131 -12.65 11.45 11.07
CA LEU A 131 -12.82 12.90 10.93
C LEU A 131 -11.54 13.72 11.23
N PRO A 132 -10.76 13.46 12.30
CA PRO A 132 -9.54 14.23 12.57
C PRO A 132 -8.53 14.16 11.42
N TYR A 133 -8.40 12.99 10.81
CA TYR A 133 -7.51 12.74 9.67
C TYR A 133 -8.07 13.33 8.38
N LEU A 134 -9.39 13.29 8.18
CA LEU A 134 -10.03 13.93 7.04
C LEU A 134 -9.90 15.47 7.10
N GLU A 135 -9.97 16.06 8.29
CA GLU A 135 -9.70 17.49 8.50
C GLU A 135 -8.24 17.84 8.20
N ALA A 136 -7.29 17.00 8.63
CA ALA A 136 -5.87 17.18 8.33
C ALA A 136 -5.61 17.06 6.82
N ALA A 137 -6.22 16.07 6.16
CA ALA A 137 -6.17 15.88 4.72
C ALA A 137 -6.77 17.08 3.95
N ALA A 138 -7.92 17.60 4.41
CA ALA A 138 -8.56 18.77 3.82
C ALA A 138 -7.69 20.03 3.96
N SER A 139 -7.03 20.20 5.11
CA SER A 139 -6.08 21.30 5.30
C SER A 139 -4.89 21.21 4.36
N LEU A 140 -4.40 20.00 4.07
CA LEU A 140 -3.32 19.77 3.12
C LEU A 140 -3.77 20.02 1.67
N LEU A 141 -4.99 19.59 1.31
CA LEU A 141 -5.61 19.83 0.01
C LEU A 141 -5.78 21.33 -0.32
N GLU A 142 -6.26 22.11 0.65
CA GLU A 142 -6.55 23.55 0.49
C GLU A 142 -5.30 24.44 0.59
N ALA A 143 -4.16 23.88 1.00
CA ALA A 143 -2.92 24.63 1.19
C ALA A 143 -2.29 25.07 -0.14
N GLN A 144 -1.76 26.29 -0.16
CA GLN A 144 -0.78 26.72 -1.15
C GLN A 144 0.59 26.31 -0.64
N LEU A 145 1.21 25.36 -1.31
CA LEU A 145 2.50 24.83 -0.88
C LEU A 145 3.61 25.89 -0.93
N PRO A 146 4.55 25.86 0.02
CA PRO A 146 5.70 26.75 0.01
C PRO A 146 6.61 26.49 -1.22
N PRO A 147 7.36 27.50 -1.68
CA PRO A 147 8.31 27.33 -2.77
C PRO A 147 9.39 26.30 -2.40
N GLU A 148 9.80 25.49 -3.38
CA GLU A 148 10.90 24.53 -3.21
C GLU A 148 12.19 25.28 -2.82
N PRO A 149 12.95 24.77 -1.82
CA PRO A 149 14.22 25.38 -1.45
C PRO A 149 15.25 25.24 -2.59
N LYS A 150 16.05 26.29 -2.82
CA LYS A 150 17.07 26.29 -3.88
C LYS A 150 18.26 25.36 -3.62
N SER A 151 18.51 25.07 -2.34
CA SER A 151 19.61 24.22 -1.89
C SER A 151 19.20 23.51 -0.62
N TRP A 152 19.58 22.25 -0.51
CA TRP A 152 19.27 21.40 0.63
C TRP A 152 20.43 21.39 1.63
N ALA A 153 20.11 21.44 2.93
CA ALA A 153 21.09 21.44 4.00
C ALA A 153 21.72 20.05 4.17
N TRP A 154 23.05 20.00 4.22
CA TRP A 154 23.81 18.81 4.58
C TRP A 154 23.97 18.77 6.12
N ALA A 155 22.93 18.30 6.81
CA ALA A 155 22.90 18.24 8.27
C ALA A 155 22.16 16.99 8.75
N GLU A 156 22.66 16.34 9.81
CA GLU A 156 22.03 15.17 10.41
C GLU A 156 20.65 15.52 10.99
N GLY A 157 19.66 14.65 10.76
CA GLY A 157 18.31 14.84 11.28
C GLY A 157 17.46 15.75 10.39
N TRP A 158 16.40 16.32 10.96
CA TRP A 158 15.45 17.14 10.23
C TRP A 158 15.92 18.59 10.10
N THR A 159 15.77 19.13 8.89
CA THR A 159 15.88 20.57 8.60
C THR A 159 14.56 21.04 8.01
N ARG A 160 14.00 22.11 8.56
CA ARG A 160 12.80 22.81 8.09
C ARG A 160 13.20 23.96 7.17
N TYR A 161 12.50 24.10 6.05
CA TYR A 161 12.68 25.20 5.11
C TYR A 161 11.42 26.07 5.06
N GLY A 162 11.55 27.31 5.53
CA GLY A 162 10.47 28.29 5.51
C GLY A 162 10.25 28.91 4.12
N PRO A 163 9.10 29.59 3.91
CA PRO A 163 8.80 30.24 2.64
C PRO A 163 9.77 31.37 2.27
N GLU A 164 10.46 31.96 3.26
CA GLU A 164 11.46 33.00 3.07
C GLU A 164 12.87 32.43 2.76
N GLY A 165 13.01 31.10 2.70
CA GLY A 165 14.28 30.41 2.44
C GLY A 165 15.14 30.17 3.68
N GLU A 166 14.59 30.38 4.88
CA GLU A 166 15.22 30.03 6.15
C GLU A 166 15.37 28.51 6.25
N ALA A 167 16.54 28.04 6.71
CA ALA A 167 16.81 26.63 6.97
C ALA A 167 17.15 26.46 8.46
N GLU A 168 16.29 25.78 9.20
CA GLU A 168 16.46 25.58 10.65
C GLU A 168 16.41 24.10 11.03
N PRO A 169 17.31 23.63 11.92
CA PRO A 169 17.26 22.26 12.42
C PRO A 169 16.06 22.11 13.36
N VAL A 170 15.26 21.06 13.13
CA VAL A 170 14.09 20.73 13.96
C VAL A 170 14.19 19.29 14.44
N ALA A 171 13.51 18.95 15.54
CA ALA A 171 13.52 17.59 16.05
C ALA A 171 12.60 16.66 15.24
N ILE A 172 11.43 17.18 14.86
CA ILE A 172 10.37 16.52 14.08
C ILE A 172 9.58 17.60 13.31
N PRO A 173 8.88 17.24 12.21
CA PRO A 173 7.90 18.13 11.58
C PRO A 173 6.76 18.49 12.55
N GLU A 174 6.32 19.74 12.56
CA GLU A 174 5.33 20.24 13.53
C GLU A 174 3.88 20.13 13.04
N GLU A 175 3.68 19.95 11.73
CA GLU A 175 2.37 19.98 11.10
C GLU A 175 1.58 18.68 11.28
N ARG A 176 0.26 18.80 11.24
CA ARG A 176 -0.68 17.67 11.38
C ARG A 176 -0.74 16.78 10.15
N ALA A 177 -0.40 17.31 8.98
CA ALA A 177 -0.49 16.62 7.71
C ALA A 177 0.75 16.92 6.86
N LEU A 178 1.37 15.89 6.34
CA LEU A 178 2.55 15.99 5.49
C LEU A 178 2.52 14.94 4.39
N VAL A 179 3.08 15.27 3.23
CA VAL A 179 3.43 14.28 2.20
C VAL A 179 4.89 13.90 2.41
N PHE A 180 5.21 12.61 2.34
CA PHE A 180 6.50 12.07 2.77
C PHE A 180 6.96 10.94 1.86
N ASP A 181 8.28 10.90 1.63
CA ASP A 181 8.96 9.88 0.86
C ASP A 181 10.37 9.64 1.41
N VAL A 182 10.82 8.38 1.39
CA VAL A 182 12.12 7.94 1.93
C VAL A 182 12.94 7.21 0.89
N GLU A 183 14.23 7.54 0.81
CA GLU A 183 15.20 6.84 -0.01
C GLU A 183 16.23 6.06 0.81
N VAL A 184 16.58 4.88 0.29
CA VAL A 184 17.45 3.89 0.95
C VAL A 184 18.55 3.45 0.00
N CYS A 185 19.80 3.55 0.43
CA CYS A 185 20.93 2.97 -0.30
C CYS A 185 20.99 1.44 -0.11
N LEU A 186 20.49 0.69 -1.10
CA LEU A 186 20.37 -0.77 -1.02
C LEU A 186 21.73 -1.49 -0.94
N ALA A 187 22.81 -0.86 -1.43
CA ALA A 187 24.15 -1.41 -1.36
C ALA A 187 24.69 -1.48 0.08
N GLU A 188 24.22 -0.61 0.98
CA GLU A 188 24.70 -0.50 2.36
C GLU A 188 23.73 -1.10 3.40
N GLY A 189 22.52 -1.50 2.97
CA GLY A 189 21.55 -2.20 3.80
C GLY A 189 20.14 -1.59 3.70
N THR A 190 19.38 -1.70 4.79
CA THR A 190 17.96 -1.29 4.86
C THR A 190 17.74 -0.01 5.67
N CYS A 191 18.82 0.70 6.07
CA CYS A 191 18.69 1.91 6.88
C CYS A 191 18.27 3.10 6.00
N PRO A 192 17.38 3.98 6.47
CA PRO A 192 17.00 5.16 5.71
C PRO A 192 18.21 6.06 5.48
N THR A 193 18.31 6.61 4.27
CA THR A 193 19.44 7.44 3.84
C THR A 193 19.03 8.91 3.77
N LEU A 194 17.94 9.18 3.07
CA LEU A 194 17.35 10.50 2.88
C LEU A 194 15.84 10.41 3.02
N ALA A 195 15.22 11.50 3.45
CA ALA A 195 13.78 11.65 3.33
C ALA A 195 13.43 13.10 3.05
N VAL A 196 12.35 13.31 2.29
CA VAL A 196 11.78 14.62 2.05
C VAL A 196 10.33 14.60 2.50
N ALA A 197 9.91 15.71 3.12
CA ALA A 197 8.51 15.92 3.41
C ALA A 197 8.09 17.33 3.02
N ILE A 198 6.81 17.47 2.72
CA ILE A 198 6.19 18.77 2.51
C ILE A 198 4.91 18.88 3.32
N SER A 199 4.71 20.04 3.92
CA SER A 199 3.54 20.40 4.71
C SER A 199 2.89 21.66 4.15
N PRO A 200 1.73 22.09 4.67
CA PRO A 200 1.12 23.36 4.30
C PRO A 200 2.00 24.60 4.52
N SER A 201 2.98 24.53 5.44
CA SER A 201 3.77 25.68 5.88
C SER A 201 5.25 25.64 5.49
N ALA A 202 5.82 24.45 5.32
CA ALA A 202 7.26 24.29 5.11
C ALA A 202 7.62 23.00 4.35
N TRP A 203 8.79 23.03 3.72
CA TRP A 203 9.50 21.83 3.26
C TRP A 203 10.37 21.29 4.38
N TYR A 204 10.66 19.99 4.32
CA TYR A 204 11.51 19.31 5.27
C TYR A 204 12.46 18.35 4.55
N SER A 205 13.70 18.28 5.01
CA SER A 205 14.64 17.23 4.63
C SER A 205 15.17 16.54 5.86
N TRP A 206 15.33 15.23 5.77
CA TRP A 206 16.01 14.43 6.77
C TRP A 206 17.24 13.77 6.16
N CYS A 207 18.41 13.94 6.81
CA CYS A 207 19.61 13.20 6.44
C CYS A 207 19.98 12.21 7.54
N SER A 208 20.28 10.98 7.13
CA SER A 208 20.82 9.97 8.02
C SER A 208 22.19 10.36 8.54
N ARG A 209 22.46 10.00 9.79
CA ARG A 209 23.81 10.08 10.37
C ARG A 209 24.84 9.34 9.51
N ARG A 210 24.44 8.23 8.89
CA ARG A 210 25.31 7.41 8.01
C ARG A 210 25.71 8.14 6.73
N LEU A 211 24.89 9.09 6.29
CA LEU A 211 25.16 9.95 5.16
C LEU A 211 26.15 11.04 5.49
N VAL A 212 25.90 11.74 6.60
CA VAL A 212 26.69 12.92 6.99
C VAL A 212 28.04 12.53 7.59
N GLU A 213 28.10 11.45 8.38
CA GLU A 213 29.31 10.99 9.05
C GLU A 213 30.06 9.94 8.21
N GLU A 214 31.36 10.16 7.96
CA GLU A 214 32.23 9.17 7.35
C GLU A 214 32.80 8.23 8.41
N ARG A 215 32.39 6.96 8.36
CA ARG A 215 32.95 5.88 9.20
C ARG A 215 33.39 4.71 8.35
N TYR A 216 34.40 3.99 8.83
CA TYR A 216 34.91 2.77 8.18
C TYR A 216 33.91 1.61 8.17
N SER A 217 33.00 1.53 9.14
CA SER A 217 31.99 0.48 9.21
C SER A 217 30.74 0.93 9.97
N TRP A 218 29.58 0.60 9.45
CA TRP A 218 28.28 0.73 10.13
C TRP A 218 27.74 -0.64 10.49
N THR A 219 26.89 -0.71 11.52
CA THR A 219 26.16 -1.94 11.83
C THR A 219 25.12 -2.19 10.74
N SER A 220 25.06 -3.41 10.24
CA SER A 220 24.01 -3.84 9.29
C SER A 220 22.63 -3.93 9.96
N GLN A 221 22.59 -4.03 11.29
CA GLN A 221 21.35 -4.08 12.06
C GLN A 221 20.76 -2.68 12.23
N LEU A 222 19.44 -2.62 12.06
CA LEU A 222 18.63 -1.42 12.14
C LEU A 222 18.18 -1.21 13.58
N SER A 223 18.57 -0.11 14.19
CA SER A 223 18.13 0.25 15.54
C SER A 223 17.08 1.37 15.48
N PRO A 224 16.24 1.55 16.53
CA PRO A 224 15.33 2.69 16.58
C PRO A 224 16.01 4.06 16.50
N ALA A 225 17.31 4.16 16.76
CA ALA A 225 18.09 5.39 16.61
C ALA A 225 18.46 5.69 15.15
N ASP A 226 18.46 4.68 14.27
CA ASP A 226 18.70 4.85 12.82
C ASP A 226 17.42 5.24 12.06
N LEU A 227 16.25 5.20 12.70
CA LEU A 227 14.94 5.46 12.09
C LEU A 227 14.55 6.95 12.13
N ILE A 228 13.69 7.34 11.19
CA ILE A 228 13.24 8.71 11.01
C ILE A 228 12.17 9.05 12.07
N PRO A 229 12.37 10.07 12.90
CA PRO A 229 11.37 10.50 13.88
C PRO A 229 10.31 11.38 13.22
N LEU A 230 9.04 11.01 13.25
CA LEU A 230 7.93 11.84 12.73
C LEU A 230 6.91 12.23 13.82
N GLY A 231 7.01 11.64 15.00
CA GLY A 231 6.15 11.93 16.14
C GLY A 231 6.94 12.15 17.43
N GLY A 232 6.32 12.86 18.37
CA GLY A 232 6.83 13.00 19.73
C GLY A 232 6.76 11.66 20.47
N SER A 233 7.78 11.36 21.28
CA SER A 233 7.69 10.23 22.22
C SER A 233 6.79 10.62 23.39
N THR A 234 5.70 9.89 23.57
CA THR A 234 4.79 9.92 24.74
C THR A 234 5.49 9.68 26.08
N SER A 235 6.78 9.28 26.09
CA SER A 235 7.54 8.95 27.31
C SER A 235 8.50 10.05 27.76
N ALA A 236 8.62 11.17 27.04
CA ALA A 236 9.40 12.32 27.51
C ALA A 236 8.47 13.37 28.11
N SER A 237 8.72 13.73 29.36
CA SER A 237 8.01 14.74 30.17
C SER A 237 8.16 16.18 29.64
N SER A 238 8.11 16.40 28.33
CA SER A 238 8.10 17.72 27.71
C SER A 238 6.67 18.23 27.61
N SER A 239 6.41 19.33 28.32
CA SER A 239 5.17 20.09 28.37
C SER A 239 4.82 20.82 27.06
N THR A 240 5.09 20.23 25.90
CA THR A 240 4.76 20.76 24.58
C THR A 240 3.40 20.22 24.14
N LYS A 241 2.54 21.12 23.65
CA LYS A 241 1.10 20.93 23.33
C LYS A 241 0.75 19.84 22.29
N GLN A 242 1.71 19.05 21.82
CA GLN A 242 1.55 18.07 20.73
C GLN A 242 1.35 16.63 21.20
N ASP A 243 1.45 16.36 22.51
CA ASP A 243 1.27 15.03 23.06
C ASP A 243 -0.21 14.61 22.95
N GLY A 244 -0.57 13.99 21.82
CA GLY A 244 -1.91 13.49 21.53
C GLY A 244 -2.63 14.08 20.32
N GLN A 245 -1.98 14.86 19.46
CA GLN A 245 -2.61 15.34 18.22
C GLN A 245 -2.59 14.27 17.12
N GLU A 246 -3.71 14.09 16.40
CA GLU A 246 -3.77 13.16 15.26
C GLU A 246 -2.92 13.68 14.09
N GLN A 247 -2.01 12.82 13.61
CA GLN A 247 -1.10 13.10 12.50
C GLN A 247 -1.45 12.26 11.28
N LEU A 248 -1.39 12.88 10.10
CA LEU A 248 -1.63 12.24 8.83
C LEU A 248 -0.37 12.31 7.96
N VAL A 249 0.08 11.16 7.48
CA VAL A 249 1.16 11.07 6.51
C VAL A 249 0.59 10.57 5.19
N VAL A 250 0.80 11.31 4.12
CA VAL A 250 0.43 10.92 2.75
C VAL A 250 1.70 10.46 2.04
N GLY A 251 1.63 9.33 1.34
CA GLY A 251 2.75 8.83 0.55
C GLY A 251 2.28 8.08 -0.69
N HIS A 252 3.24 7.63 -1.49
CA HIS A 252 2.98 6.73 -2.62
C HIS A 252 3.67 5.40 -2.37
N ASN A 253 2.90 4.32 -2.22
CA ASN A 253 3.40 3.06 -1.66
C ASN A 253 3.94 3.23 -0.23
N VAL A 254 3.21 4.00 0.58
CA VAL A 254 3.60 4.48 1.93
C VAL A 254 4.03 3.38 2.91
N SER A 255 3.69 2.11 2.65
CA SER A 255 4.12 1.00 3.51
C SER A 255 5.64 0.82 3.51
N PHE A 256 6.31 1.18 2.41
CA PHE A 256 7.77 1.18 2.35
C PHE A 256 8.35 2.29 3.23
N ASP A 257 7.85 3.51 3.10
CA ASP A 257 8.28 4.67 3.90
C ASP A 257 7.99 4.47 5.37
N ARG A 258 6.82 3.90 5.68
CA ARG A 258 6.36 3.59 7.04
C ARG A 258 7.34 2.71 7.80
N ALA A 259 7.98 1.75 7.14
CA ALA A 259 8.97 0.88 7.75
C ALA A 259 10.23 1.62 8.21
N HIS A 260 10.42 2.88 7.81
CA HIS A 260 11.57 3.69 8.19
C HIS A 260 11.23 4.75 9.25
N ILE A 261 9.99 4.75 9.76
CA ILE A 261 9.51 5.68 10.78
C ILE A 261 9.68 5.06 12.17
N ARG A 262 10.34 5.78 13.07
CA ARG A 262 10.70 5.31 14.42
C ARG A 262 9.47 4.95 15.26
N GLU A 263 8.45 5.81 15.25
CA GLU A 263 7.27 5.65 16.09
C GLU A 263 6.44 4.41 15.72
N GLN A 264 6.61 3.87 14.52
CA GLN A 264 5.89 2.67 14.04
C GLN A 264 6.41 1.36 14.66
N TYR A 265 7.53 1.41 15.36
CA TYR A 265 8.09 0.29 16.13
C TYR A 265 7.81 0.39 17.63
N LEU A 266 7.13 1.45 18.08
CA LEU A 266 6.71 1.58 19.47
C LEU A 266 5.44 0.75 19.72
N ILE A 267 5.39 0.08 20.86
CA ILE A 267 4.21 -0.73 21.28
C ILE A 267 3.01 0.18 21.62
N GLN A 268 3.30 1.40 22.09
CA GLN A 268 2.25 2.37 22.43
C GLN A 268 1.60 2.91 21.15
N ASP A 269 0.27 3.01 21.19
CA ASP A 269 -0.51 3.43 20.02
C ASP A 269 -0.13 4.85 19.60
N SER A 270 0.39 4.98 18.37
CA SER A 270 0.60 6.27 17.74
C SER A 270 -0.72 6.76 17.14
N ARG A 271 -1.05 8.05 17.33
CA ARG A 271 -2.17 8.69 16.62
C ARG A 271 -1.79 9.11 15.19
N MET A 272 -0.77 8.47 14.63
CA MET A 272 -0.36 8.65 13.24
C MET A 272 -1.14 7.68 12.37
N ARG A 273 -1.65 8.17 11.24
CA ARG A 273 -2.27 7.33 10.21
C ARG A 273 -1.69 7.68 8.85
N PHE A 274 -1.75 6.72 7.94
CA PHE A 274 -1.17 6.81 6.61
C PHE A 274 -2.26 6.80 5.54
N LEU A 275 -2.11 7.65 4.53
CA LEU A 275 -2.88 7.60 3.30
C LEU A 275 -1.97 7.30 2.13
N ASP A 276 -2.28 6.22 1.43
CA ASP A 276 -1.50 5.77 0.29
C ASP A 276 -2.18 6.12 -1.04
N THR A 277 -1.52 6.98 -1.82
CA THR A 277 -1.99 7.35 -3.17
C THR A 277 -1.96 6.18 -4.15
N MET A 278 -1.07 5.19 -3.95
CA MET A 278 -1.09 3.96 -4.75
C MET A 278 -2.36 3.14 -4.47
N SER A 279 -2.71 2.95 -3.20
CA SER A 279 -3.93 2.23 -2.79
C SER A 279 -5.21 2.97 -3.23
N MET A 280 -5.26 4.30 -3.11
CA MET A 280 -6.39 5.08 -3.62
C MET A 280 -6.52 4.97 -5.14
N HIS A 281 -5.41 5.04 -5.89
CA HIS A 281 -5.41 4.78 -7.32
C HIS A 281 -6.00 3.41 -7.65
N MET A 282 -5.57 2.37 -6.94
CA MET A 282 -6.08 1.00 -7.15
C MET A 282 -7.59 0.90 -6.93
N ALA A 283 -8.14 1.64 -5.97
CA ALA A 283 -9.58 1.68 -5.70
C ALA A 283 -10.38 2.47 -6.77
N ILE A 284 -9.79 3.50 -7.37
CA ILE A 284 -10.47 4.39 -8.34
C ILE A 284 -10.32 3.88 -9.78
N SER A 285 -9.07 3.64 -10.21
CA SER A 285 -8.68 3.40 -11.60
C SER A 285 -7.69 2.24 -11.74
N GLY A 286 -7.67 1.31 -10.78
CA GLY A 286 -6.77 0.16 -10.79
C GLY A 286 -7.04 -0.83 -11.92
N LEU A 287 -5.97 -1.49 -12.36
CA LEU A 287 -6.03 -2.56 -13.37
C LEU A 287 -6.16 -3.94 -12.73
N SER A 288 -7.04 -4.79 -13.27
CA SER A 288 -7.01 -6.23 -13.00
C SER A 288 -5.73 -6.87 -13.58
N SER A 289 -5.37 -8.06 -13.10
CA SER A 289 -4.16 -8.77 -13.55
C SER A 289 -4.11 -8.97 -15.07
N PHE A 290 -5.23 -9.33 -15.69
CA PHE A 290 -5.32 -9.50 -17.14
C PHE A 290 -5.20 -8.16 -17.89
N GLN A 291 -5.91 -7.12 -17.43
CA GLN A 291 -5.81 -5.78 -18.02
C GLN A 291 -4.41 -5.20 -17.89
N ARG A 292 -3.70 -5.44 -16.78
CA ARG A 292 -2.30 -5.01 -16.59
C ARG A 292 -1.38 -5.62 -17.66
N SER A 293 -1.51 -6.92 -17.94
CA SER A 293 -0.73 -7.58 -19.00
C SER A 293 -1.00 -6.97 -20.37
N LEU A 294 -2.27 -6.69 -20.68
CA LEU A 294 -2.65 -6.03 -21.93
C LEU A 294 -2.13 -4.58 -22.02
N TRP A 295 -2.23 -3.82 -20.93
CA TRP A 295 -1.73 -2.44 -20.83
C TRP A 295 -0.23 -2.37 -21.05
N MET A 296 0.54 -3.27 -20.42
CA MET A 296 1.99 -3.38 -20.62
C MET A 296 2.34 -3.75 -22.06
N GLY A 297 1.63 -4.71 -22.65
CA GLY A 297 1.81 -5.08 -24.05
C GLY A 297 1.53 -3.92 -25.02
N ALA A 298 0.46 -3.17 -24.79
CA ALA A 298 0.10 -2.00 -25.59
C ALA A 298 1.08 -0.84 -25.44
N LYS A 299 1.56 -0.56 -24.22
CA LYS A 299 2.58 0.47 -23.96
C LYS A 299 3.90 0.14 -24.66
N GLN A 300 4.33 -1.12 -24.63
CA GLN A 300 5.51 -1.58 -25.37
C GLN A 300 5.31 -1.50 -26.90
N GLY A 301 4.11 -1.80 -27.40
CA GLY A 301 3.75 -1.65 -28.82
C GLY A 301 3.75 -0.19 -29.29
N LYS A 302 3.29 0.75 -28.46
CA LYS A 302 3.36 2.20 -28.73
C LYS A 302 4.81 2.69 -28.77
N HIS A 303 5.68 2.24 -27.85
CA HIS A 303 7.12 2.56 -27.86
C HIS A 303 7.85 2.05 -29.11
N LYS A 304 7.57 0.82 -29.56
CA LYS A 304 8.14 0.28 -30.81
C LYS A 304 7.67 1.07 -32.03
N THR A 305 6.40 1.49 -32.05
CA THR A 305 5.84 2.28 -33.16
C THR A 305 6.42 3.70 -33.20
N GLN A 306 6.69 4.34 -32.06
CA GLN A 306 7.34 5.66 -32.01
C GLN A 306 8.82 5.64 -32.41
N GLN A 307 9.55 4.55 -32.18
CA GLN A 307 10.90 4.37 -32.75
C GLN A 307 10.89 3.97 -34.24
N SER A 308 9.73 3.61 -34.80
CA SER A 308 9.59 3.20 -36.19
C SER A 308 8.41 3.87 -36.91
N THR A 309 8.41 5.20 -37.05
CA THR A 309 7.52 5.87 -38.01
C THR A 309 8.28 6.48 -39.19
N LYS A 310 8.52 5.63 -40.20
CA LYS A 310 8.12 5.92 -41.59
C LYS A 310 7.71 4.62 -42.30
N ARG A 311 6.49 4.13 -42.05
CA ARG A 311 5.61 3.52 -43.09
C ARG A 311 4.30 2.99 -42.50
N GLY A 312 3.20 3.36 -43.16
CA GLY A 312 1.97 2.57 -43.17
C GLY A 312 0.79 3.20 -42.45
N GLN A 313 0.15 4.19 -43.07
CA GLN A 313 -1.25 4.51 -42.78
C GLN A 313 -2.10 3.25 -42.96
N LYS A 314 -2.87 2.87 -41.94
CA LYS A 314 -4.03 1.98 -42.11
C LYS A 314 -5.30 2.75 -41.76
N SER A 315 -6.22 2.72 -42.70
CA SER A 315 -7.52 3.38 -42.73
C SER A 315 -8.48 2.82 -41.66
N PRO A 316 -9.32 3.66 -41.02
CA PRO A 316 -10.32 3.18 -40.08
C PRO A 316 -11.57 2.73 -40.84
N ARG A 317 -11.94 1.45 -40.66
CA ARG A 317 -13.27 0.93 -41.06
C ARG A 317 -14.32 1.54 -40.14
N LYS A 318 -15.25 2.31 -40.71
CA LYS A 318 -16.44 2.83 -40.03
C LYS A 318 -17.36 1.68 -39.60
N ALA A 319 -17.56 1.52 -38.29
CA ALA A 319 -18.69 0.78 -37.73
C ALA A 319 -19.62 1.80 -37.07
N ASN A 320 -20.87 1.89 -37.56
CA ASN A 320 -21.89 2.77 -37.02
C ASN A 320 -22.50 2.15 -35.74
N GLY A 321 -22.07 2.66 -34.60
CA GLY A 321 -22.53 2.43 -33.22
C GLY A 321 -21.70 3.36 -32.31
N PRO A 322 -22.06 3.62 -31.03
CA PRO A 322 -21.15 4.34 -30.15
C PRO A 322 -19.87 3.51 -30.06
N ALA A 323 -18.81 3.99 -30.69
CA ALA A 323 -17.55 3.29 -30.84
C ALA A 323 -16.81 3.29 -29.51
N ILE A 324 -17.25 2.45 -28.58
CA ILE A 324 -16.40 2.03 -27.47
C ILE A 324 -15.35 1.13 -28.11
N SER A 325 -14.19 1.68 -28.44
CA SER A 325 -13.07 0.87 -28.90
C SER A 325 -12.70 -0.08 -27.75
N SER A 326 -12.31 -1.33 -28.04
CA SER A 326 -12.02 -2.34 -27.01
C SER A 326 -10.86 -1.96 -26.06
N TRP A 327 -10.25 -0.80 -26.29
CA TRP A 327 -9.08 -0.27 -25.59
C TRP A 327 -9.35 1.04 -24.85
N ASP A 328 -10.57 1.58 -24.86
CA ASP A 328 -10.88 2.90 -24.27
C ASP A 328 -10.65 2.95 -22.76
N TRP A 329 -10.65 1.79 -22.10
CA TRP A 329 -10.31 1.66 -20.68
C TRP A 329 -8.82 1.94 -20.38
N MET A 330 -7.94 1.87 -21.38
CA MET A 330 -6.50 2.16 -21.22
C MET A 330 -6.20 3.63 -20.95
N ASP A 331 -7.10 4.53 -21.35
CA ASP A 331 -6.92 5.97 -21.20
C ASP A 331 -7.46 6.50 -19.85
N ILE A 332 -8.19 5.66 -19.11
CA ILE A 332 -8.77 5.99 -17.78
C ILE A 332 -8.13 5.20 -16.63
N SER A 333 -7.09 4.41 -16.91
CA SER A 333 -6.37 3.58 -15.94
C SER A 333 -4.89 3.53 -16.26
N SER A 334 -4.07 3.19 -15.27
CA SER A 334 -2.63 3.10 -15.43
C SER A 334 -2.02 2.02 -14.54
N ALA A 335 -0.71 1.82 -14.67
CA ALA A 335 0.05 0.99 -13.75
C ALA A 335 0.28 1.75 -12.43
N ASN A 336 0.60 0.99 -11.38
CA ASN A 336 0.59 1.50 -10.01
C ASN A 336 1.80 2.37 -9.63
N ASN A 337 2.79 2.58 -10.50
CA ASN A 337 3.98 3.38 -10.15
C ASN A 337 3.67 4.88 -10.23
N LEU A 338 4.33 5.68 -9.40
CA LEU A 338 4.08 7.12 -9.28
C LEU A 338 4.09 7.83 -10.63
N ALA A 339 5.07 7.54 -11.51
CA ALA A 339 5.15 8.17 -12.83
C ALA A 339 3.92 7.89 -13.71
N ASP A 340 3.42 6.65 -13.74
CA ASP A 340 2.23 6.28 -14.53
C ASP A 340 0.93 6.80 -13.88
N VAL A 341 0.88 6.91 -12.56
CA VAL A 341 -0.25 7.48 -11.81
C VAL A 341 -0.30 9.00 -11.98
N HIS A 342 0.83 9.69 -11.82
CA HIS A 342 0.96 11.13 -12.03
C HIS A 342 0.58 11.52 -13.46
N ASN A 343 1.08 10.79 -14.46
CA ASN A 343 0.70 11.01 -15.86
C ASN A 343 -0.79 10.81 -16.13
N LEU A 344 -1.48 9.93 -15.40
CA LEU A 344 -2.92 9.69 -15.56
C LEU A 344 -3.77 10.84 -14.99
N TYR A 345 -3.47 11.30 -13.77
CA TYR A 345 -4.32 12.27 -13.05
C TYR A 345 -3.92 13.73 -13.28
N VAL A 346 -2.63 14.00 -13.40
CA VAL A 346 -2.07 15.36 -13.51
C VAL A 346 -1.60 15.61 -14.94
N GLY A 347 -0.94 14.62 -15.55
CA GLY A 347 -0.25 14.77 -16.82
C GLY A 347 1.04 15.59 -16.68
N GLY A 348 1.63 16.01 -17.80
CA GLY A 348 2.85 16.81 -17.82
C GLY A 348 4.12 16.03 -18.21
N PRO A 349 5.32 16.58 -17.94
CA PRO A 349 6.57 15.92 -18.27
C PRO A 349 6.73 14.63 -17.45
N PRO A 350 7.30 13.56 -18.03
CA PRO A 350 7.51 12.32 -17.31
C PRO A 350 8.51 12.51 -16.16
N LEU A 351 8.21 11.90 -15.00
CA LEU A 351 9.14 11.85 -13.88
C LEU A 351 10.41 11.09 -14.28
N GLU A 352 11.56 11.67 -13.96
CA GLU A 352 12.88 11.15 -14.27
C GLU A 352 13.18 9.92 -13.42
N LYS A 353 13.54 8.79 -14.04
CA LYS A 353 13.78 7.52 -13.32
C LYS A 353 15.25 7.24 -13.01
N GLU A 354 16.15 7.99 -13.64
CA GLU A 354 17.59 7.74 -13.61
C GLU A 354 18.23 7.99 -12.24
N PRO A 355 17.89 9.07 -11.49
CA PRO A 355 18.52 9.33 -10.18
C PRO A 355 18.25 8.20 -9.16
N ARG A 356 17.09 7.55 -9.25
CA ARG A 356 16.73 6.39 -8.42
C ARG A 356 17.70 5.23 -8.55
N GLU A 357 18.33 5.05 -9.71
CA GLU A 357 19.29 3.95 -9.90
C GLU A 357 20.51 4.07 -8.99
N LEU A 358 20.88 5.28 -8.56
CA LEU A 358 21.98 5.51 -7.61
C LEU A 358 21.65 4.93 -6.23
N PHE A 359 20.40 5.02 -5.76
CA PHE A 359 20.00 4.39 -4.50
C PHE A 359 19.99 2.86 -4.59
N VAL A 360 19.71 2.31 -5.77
CA VAL A 360 19.59 0.86 -5.99
C VAL A 360 20.94 0.19 -6.26
N LYS A 361 21.79 0.80 -7.09
CA LYS A 361 23.04 0.20 -7.58
C LYS A 361 24.29 0.96 -7.13
N GLY A 362 24.14 2.22 -6.73
CA GLY A 362 25.25 3.08 -6.31
C GLY A 362 25.71 2.80 -4.88
N SER A 363 26.87 3.36 -4.55
CA SER A 363 27.44 3.34 -3.20
C SER A 363 27.04 4.58 -2.41
N MET A 364 27.21 4.55 -1.09
CA MET A 364 26.97 5.75 -0.27
C MET A 364 27.84 6.93 -0.68
N ARG A 365 29.05 6.68 -1.20
CA ARG A 365 29.92 7.75 -1.72
C ARG A 365 29.29 8.45 -2.91
N ASP A 366 28.70 7.71 -3.83
CA ASP A 366 28.04 8.29 -5.01
C ASP A 366 26.84 9.16 -4.59
N ILE A 367 26.13 8.76 -3.53
CA ILE A 367 25.05 9.56 -2.94
C ILE A 367 25.58 10.85 -2.31
N ARG A 368 26.74 10.82 -1.63
CA ARG A 368 27.37 12.05 -1.09
C ARG A 368 27.78 13.01 -2.20
N GLU A 369 28.37 12.48 -3.28
CA GLU A 369 28.85 13.28 -4.42
C GLU A 369 27.70 13.93 -5.20
N ASN A 370 26.53 13.29 -5.27
CA ASN A 370 25.35 13.76 -6.02
C ASN A 370 24.20 14.25 -5.12
N PHE A 371 24.50 14.66 -3.88
CA PHE A 371 23.48 14.93 -2.85
C PHE A 371 22.40 15.92 -3.27
N GLN A 372 22.76 17.08 -3.85
CA GLN A 372 21.78 18.11 -4.20
C GLN A 372 20.82 17.63 -5.28
N ASP A 373 21.33 16.92 -6.29
CA ASP A 373 20.53 16.37 -7.39
C ASP A 373 19.57 15.28 -6.87
N LEU A 374 20.05 14.42 -5.96
CA LEU A 374 19.24 13.37 -5.34
C LEU A 374 18.16 13.95 -4.41
N MET A 375 18.47 15.00 -3.64
CA MET A 375 17.48 15.69 -2.82
C MET A 375 16.41 16.37 -3.67
N GLN A 376 16.80 16.98 -4.78
CA GLN A 376 15.84 17.54 -5.73
C GLN A 376 14.97 16.47 -6.38
N TYR A 377 15.54 15.30 -6.71
CA TYR A 377 14.76 14.14 -7.17
C TYR A 377 13.70 13.74 -6.12
N CYS A 378 14.09 13.57 -4.85
CA CYS A 378 13.15 13.21 -3.77
C CYS A 378 12.06 14.28 -3.61
N ALA A 379 12.42 15.56 -3.69
CA ALA A 379 11.48 16.67 -3.58
C ALA A 379 10.45 16.67 -4.73
N ARG A 380 10.88 16.35 -5.96
CA ARG A 380 9.97 16.20 -7.10
C ARG A 380 9.01 15.02 -6.94
N ASP A 381 9.47 13.89 -6.39
CA ASP A 381 8.60 12.74 -6.13
C ASP A 381 7.57 13.04 -5.03
N VAL A 382 7.96 13.75 -3.97
CA VAL A 382 7.03 14.26 -2.93
C VAL A 382 6.02 15.26 -3.52
N TRP A 383 6.47 16.17 -4.38
CA TRP A 383 5.59 17.12 -5.07
C TRP A 383 4.58 16.40 -5.98
N ALA A 384 5.05 15.47 -6.82
CA ALA A 384 4.20 14.68 -7.69
C ALA A 384 3.17 13.86 -6.88
N THR A 385 3.59 13.31 -5.73
CA THR A 385 2.70 12.62 -4.81
C THR A 385 1.62 13.54 -4.24
N PHE A 386 1.96 14.78 -3.89
CA PHE A 386 0.99 15.79 -3.48
C PHE A 386 -0.02 16.12 -4.59
N GLU A 387 0.43 16.36 -5.83
CA GLU A 387 -0.47 16.67 -6.95
C GLU A 387 -1.43 15.50 -7.24
N VAL A 388 -0.92 14.28 -7.19
CA VAL A 388 -1.73 13.05 -7.32
C VAL A 388 -2.75 12.98 -6.19
N PHE A 389 -2.32 13.21 -4.94
CA PHE A 389 -3.20 13.22 -3.77
C PHE A 389 -4.33 14.26 -3.92
N GLN A 390 -4.02 15.45 -4.43
CA GLN A 390 -5.01 16.51 -4.66
C GLN A 390 -6.14 16.08 -5.59
N GLN A 391 -5.81 15.34 -6.66
CA GLN A 391 -6.82 14.84 -7.60
C GLN A 391 -7.54 13.60 -7.04
N GLN A 392 -6.82 12.70 -6.38
CA GLN A 392 -7.35 11.41 -5.98
C GLN A 392 -8.27 11.47 -4.77
N LEU A 393 -7.98 12.26 -3.74
CA LEU A 393 -8.76 12.22 -2.51
C LEU A 393 -10.24 12.62 -2.72
N PRO A 394 -10.58 13.70 -3.46
CA PRO A 394 -11.97 14.00 -3.81
C PRO A 394 -12.64 12.86 -4.58
N LEU A 395 -11.97 12.32 -5.60
CA LEU A 395 -12.48 11.22 -6.43
C LEU A 395 -12.71 9.94 -5.62
N PHE A 396 -11.80 9.63 -4.69
CA PHE A 396 -11.92 8.50 -3.77
C PHE A 396 -13.18 8.63 -2.91
N LEU A 397 -13.43 9.80 -2.32
CA LEU A 397 -14.60 10.04 -1.48
C LEU A 397 -15.92 10.07 -2.26
N GLU A 398 -15.88 10.43 -3.55
CA GLU A 398 -17.02 10.34 -4.45
C GLU A 398 -17.33 8.87 -4.80
N ARG A 399 -16.31 8.09 -5.16
CA ARG A 399 -16.46 6.67 -5.56
C ARG A 399 -16.72 5.74 -4.39
N CYS A 400 -16.17 6.06 -3.23
CA CYS A 400 -16.33 5.32 -1.98
C CYS A 400 -16.99 6.23 -0.91
N PRO A 401 -18.29 6.54 -1.03
CA PRO A 401 -18.97 7.53 -0.18
C PRO A 401 -19.22 7.04 1.25
N HIS A 402 -18.97 5.76 1.55
CA HIS A 402 -19.19 5.20 2.87
C HIS A 402 -17.99 5.51 3.78
N PRO A 403 -18.16 6.17 4.94
CA PRO A 403 -17.05 6.59 5.80
C PRO A 403 -16.24 5.43 6.38
N VAL A 404 -16.84 4.23 6.50
CA VAL A 404 -16.13 3.02 6.92
C VAL A 404 -15.00 2.67 5.95
N THR A 405 -15.13 2.98 4.66
CA THR A 405 -14.04 2.68 3.70
C THR A 405 -12.79 3.48 4.02
N LEU A 406 -12.92 4.79 4.29
CA LEU A 406 -11.79 5.63 4.69
C LEU A 406 -11.24 5.22 6.06
N ALA A 407 -12.12 5.03 7.05
CA ALA A 407 -11.70 4.62 8.40
C ALA A 407 -10.97 3.27 8.38
N GLY A 408 -11.48 2.29 7.63
CA GLY A 408 -10.86 1.00 7.45
C GLY A 408 -9.50 1.10 6.76
N MET A 409 -9.37 1.94 5.73
CA MET A 409 -8.08 2.17 5.06
C MET A 409 -7.04 2.76 6.01
N LEU A 410 -7.40 3.75 6.83
CA LEU A 410 -6.51 4.35 7.82
C LEU A 410 -6.05 3.31 8.87
N GLU A 411 -6.96 2.49 9.38
CA GLU A 411 -6.65 1.46 10.39
C GLU A 411 -5.83 0.29 9.82
N MET A 412 -6.11 -0.15 8.58
CA MET A 412 -5.30 -1.19 7.93
C MET A 412 -3.85 -0.73 7.71
N GLY A 413 -3.65 0.57 7.48
CA GLY A 413 -2.34 1.19 7.29
C GLY A 413 -1.43 1.16 8.52
N VAL A 414 -1.96 0.90 9.71
CA VAL A 414 -1.19 0.87 10.98
C VAL A 414 -1.05 -0.53 11.59
N SER A 415 -1.34 -1.58 10.83
CA SER A 415 -1.14 -2.96 11.29
C SER A 415 0.33 -3.22 11.67
N TYR A 416 0.56 -3.96 12.76
CA TYR A 416 1.89 -4.35 13.22
C TYR A 416 1.91 -5.84 13.55
N LEU A 417 3.07 -6.48 13.36
CA LEU A 417 3.30 -7.88 13.68
C LEU A 417 4.35 -7.96 14.80
N PRO A 418 3.95 -8.31 16.04
CA PRO A 418 4.91 -8.47 17.11
C PRO A 418 5.76 -9.72 16.86
N VAL A 419 7.07 -9.52 16.72
CA VAL A 419 8.06 -10.60 16.63
C VAL A 419 8.94 -10.62 17.87
N ASN A 420 9.52 -11.78 18.17
CA ASN A 420 10.50 -11.94 19.24
C ASN A 420 11.76 -12.62 18.71
N GLN A 421 12.73 -12.89 19.58
CA GLN A 421 14.01 -13.53 19.23
C GLN A 421 13.84 -14.91 18.56
N ASN A 422 12.70 -15.58 18.76
CA ASN A 422 12.43 -16.85 18.07
C ASN A 422 12.27 -16.67 16.56
N TRP A 423 12.00 -15.46 16.08
CA TRP A 423 11.90 -15.17 14.65
C TRP A 423 13.24 -15.35 13.94
N GLU A 424 14.34 -14.85 14.51
CA GLU A 424 15.68 -15.03 13.96
C GLU A 424 16.08 -16.51 13.98
N ARG A 425 15.75 -17.21 15.06
CA ARG A 425 15.95 -18.65 15.18
C ARG A 425 15.16 -19.41 14.12
N TYR A 426 13.88 -19.09 13.95
CA TYR A 426 13.01 -19.70 12.94
C TYR A 426 13.58 -19.50 11.52
N LEU A 427 13.99 -18.28 11.17
CA LEU A 427 14.62 -17.98 9.88
C LEU A 427 15.90 -18.80 9.67
N THR A 428 16.76 -18.87 10.69
CA THR A 428 18.02 -19.63 10.62
C THR A 428 17.76 -21.13 10.44
N GLU A 429 16.86 -21.71 11.23
CA GLU A 429 16.51 -23.14 11.15
C GLU A 429 15.83 -23.50 9.82
N ALA A 430 14.93 -22.64 9.33
CA ALA A 430 14.28 -22.81 8.03
C ALA A 430 15.29 -22.76 6.87
N GLN A 431 16.22 -21.78 6.91
CA GLN A 431 17.27 -21.65 5.89
C GLN A 431 18.21 -22.85 5.89
N ASN A 432 18.66 -23.29 7.07
CA ASN A 432 19.52 -24.48 7.19
C ASN A 432 18.85 -25.73 6.63
N THR A 433 17.56 -25.94 6.96
CA THR A 433 16.79 -27.09 6.47
C THR A 433 16.64 -27.04 4.94
N TYR A 434 16.35 -25.87 4.37
CA TYR A 434 16.30 -25.67 2.92
C TYR A 434 17.64 -26.03 2.26
N GLU A 435 18.75 -25.55 2.81
CA GLU A 435 20.08 -25.82 2.28
C GLU A 435 20.47 -27.29 2.38
N GLU A 436 20.08 -27.97 3.46
CA GLU A 436 20.28 -29.41 3.63
C GLU A 436 19.51 -30.20 2.57
N LEU A 437 18.21 -29.95 2.41
CA LEU A 437 17.39 -30.62 1.40
C LEU A 437 17.89 -30.34 -0.03
N GLN A 438 18.35 -29.11 -0.31
CA GLN A 438 18.98 -28.78 -1.59
C GLN A 438 20.28 -29.54 -1.80
N ARG A 439 21.12 -29.68 -0.77
CA ARG A 439 22.37 -30.44 -0.84
C ARG A 439 22.09 -31.93 -1.04
N GLU A 440 21.14 -32.49 -0.32
CA GLU A 440 20.73 -33.89 -0.46
C GLU A 440 20.15 -34.19 -1.83
N MET A 441 19.22 -33.36 -2.31
CA MET A 441 18.65 -33.50 -3.65
C MET A 441 19.74 -33.43 -4.73
N LYS A 442 20.66 -32.46 -4.63
CA LYS A 442 21.78 -32.34 -5.56
C LYS A 442 22.69 -33.56 -5.50
N LYS A 443 22.97 -34.09 -4.31
CA LYS A 443 23.78 -35.29 -4.15
C LYS A 443 23.10 -36.50 -4.78
N SER A 444 21.82 -36.73 -4.50
CA SER A 444 21.06 -37.83 -5.11
C SER A 444 21.01 -37.72 -6.63
N LEU A 445 20.84 -36.51 -7.17
CA LEU A 445 20.91 -36.27 -8.63
C LEU A 445 22.31 -36.52 -9.20
N MET A 446 23.37 -36.13 -8.47
CA MET A 446 24.76 -36.43 -8.88
C MET A 446 25.05 -37.92 -8.84
N ASP A 447 24.57 -38.64 -7.84
CA ASP A 447 24.73 -40.09 -7.70
C ASP A 447 24.00 -40.81 -8.85
N LEU A 448 22.74 -40.43 -9.13
CA LEU A 448 21.98 -40.94 -10.28
C LEU A 448 22.64 -40.61 -11.63
N ALA A 449 23.19 -39.40 -11.77
CA ALA A 449 23.91 -39.01 -12.98
C ALA A 449 25.20 -39.84 -13.14
N ASN A 450 25.94 -40.07 -12.06
CA ASN A 450 27.13 -40.93 -12.07
C ASN A 450 26.78 -42.38 -12.43
N ASP A 451 25.69 -42.92 -11.88
CA ASP A 451 25.20 -44.26 -12.22
C ASP A 451 24.78 -44.35 -13.69
N ALA A 452 24.06 -43.34 -14.19
CA ALA A 452 23.70 -43.25 -15.60
C ALA A 452 24.94 -43.13 -16.51
N CYS A 453 25.97 -42.38 -16.10
CA CYS A 453 27.23 -42.28 -16.84
C CYS A 453 27.91 -43.66 -17.03
N GLN A 454 27.71 -44.64 -16.15
CA GLN A 454 28.22 -46.00 -16.34
C GLN A 454 27.59 -46.68 -17.57
N LEU A 455 26.34 -46.34 -17.91
CA LEU A 455 25.62 -46.86 -19.08
C LEU A 455 26.16 -46.34 -20.42
N LEU A 456 27.04 -45.34 -20.40
CA LEU A 456 27.79 -44.91 -21.59
C LEU A 456 28.63 -46.08 -22.12
N SER A 457 29.16 -46.93 -21.23
CA SER A 457 29.88 -48.14 -21.63
C SER A 457 28.93 -49.14 -22.30
N GLY A 458 29.16 -49.39 -23.59
CA GLY A 458 28.31 -50.28 -24.39
C GLY A 458 26.99 -49.65 -24.87
N GLU A 459 26.85 -48.31 -24.81
CA GLU A 459 25.68 -47.55 -25.29
C GLU A 459 24.33 -47.98 -24.70
N ARG A 460 24.34 -48.58 -23.51
CA ARG A 460 23.15 -49.14 -22.84
C ARG A 460 22.12 -48.10 -22.45
N TYR A 461 22.52 -46.83 -22.36
CA TYR A 461 21.61 -45.71 -22.12
C TYR A 461 20.53 -45.57 -23.22
N LYS A 462 20.76 -46.12 -24.43
CA LYS A 462 19.76 -46.13 -25.51
C LYS A 462 18.59 -47.08 -25.23
N GLU A 463 18.72 -48.01 -24.28
CA GLU A 463 17.67 -48.96 -23.90
C GLU A 463 16.62 -48.33 -22.96
N ASP A 464 16.92 -47.17 -22.35
CA ASP A 464 16.02 -46.45 -21.44
C ASP A 464 15.46 -45.18 -22.11
N PRO A 465 14.15 -45.11 -22.38
CA PRO A 465 13.50 -43.93 -22.96
C PRO A 465 13.70 -42.63 -22.17
N TRP A 466 13.94 -42.71 -20.86
CA TRP A 466 14.14 -41.54 -20.01
C TRP A 466 15.51 -40.87 -20.19
N LEU A 467 16.46 -41.55 -20.83
CA LEU A 467 17.83 -41.07 -21.05
C LEU A 467 18.05 -40.53 -22.47
N TRP A 468 17.03 -40.61 -23.35
CA TRP A 468 17.13 -40.24 -24.76
C TRP A 468 17.27 -38.74 -25.00
N ASP A 469 16.63 -37.91 -24.17
CA ASP A 469 16.66 -36.46 -24.28
C ASP A 469 17.90 -35.83 -23.60
N LEU A 470 18.81 -36.63 -23.03
CA LEU A 470 20.01 -36.17 -22.36
C LEU A 470 21.20 -36.04 -23.32
N GLU A 471 22.09 -35.08 -23.05
CA GLU A 471 23.34 -34.89 -23.79
C GLU A 471 24.42 -35.86 -23.26
N TRP A 472 24.97 -36.71 -24.14
CA TRP A 472 25.96 -37.74 -23.81
C TRP A 472 27.37 -37.44 -24.34
N ASP A 473 27.60 -36.24 -24.89
CA ASP A 473 28.89 -35.83 -25.45
C ASP A 473 29.96 -35.72 -24.35
N LEU A 474 31.12 -36.37 -24.56
CA LEU A 474 32.23 -36.33 -23.62
C LEU A 474 33.02 -35.03 -23.75
N GLN A 475 33.10 -34.27 -22.66
CA GLN A 475 33.93 -33.07 -22.60
C GLN A 475 35.40 -33.44 -22.32
N GLU A 476 36.31 -33.13 -23.26
CA GLU A 476 37.75 -33.30 -23.00
C GLU A 476 38.23 -32.34 -21.90
N PHE A 477 38.69 -32.92 -20.79
CA PHE A 477 39.21 -32.16 -19.66
C PHE A 477 40.56 -31.50 -20.04
N LYS A 478 40.54 -30.21 -20.42
CA LYS A 478 41.76 -29.43 -20.63
C LYS A 478 42.32 -28.98 -19.28
N GLN A 479 43.50 -29.50 -18.92
CA GLN A 479 44.23 -29.11 -17.73
C GLN A 479 44.43 -27.58 -17.72
N LYS A 480 43.98 -26.89 -16.65
CA LYS A 480 44.07 -25.43 -16.54
C LYS A 480 45.52 -24.98 -16.75
N LYS A 481 45.78 -24.16 -17.79
CA LYS A 481 47.07 -23.48 -17.96
C LYS A 481 47.42 -22.77 -16.65
N ALA A 482 48.63 -23.02 -16.13
CA ALA A 482 49.16 -22.30 -14.98
C ALA A 482 49.05 -20.78 -15.22
N LYS A 483 48.47 -20.05 -14.26
CA LYS A 483 48.40 -18.58 -14.33
C LYS A 483 49.81 -18.05 -14.52
N LYS A 484 50.07 -17.36 -15.63
CA LYS A 484 51.32 -16.61 -15.83
C LYS A 484 51.42 -15.58 -14.70
N ILE A 485 52.29 -15.84 -13.74
CA ILE A 485 52.78 -14.82 -12.82
C ILE A 485 53.57 -13.85 -13.70
N LEU A 486 53.00 -12.67 -13.97
CA LEU A 486 53.78 -11.57 -14.55
C LEU A 486 54.85 -11.19 -13.53
N ALA A 487 56.07 -11.65 -13.76
CA ALA A 487 57.24 -11.12 -13.07
C ALA A 487 57.31 -9.61 -13.33
N ARG A 488 57.24 -8.81 -12.26
CA ARG A 488 57.49 -7.36 -12.32
C ARG A 488 58.88 -7.13 -12.95
N PRO A 489 59.02 -6.31 -14.00
CA PRO A 489 60.33 -5.99 -14.54
C PRO A 489 61.16 -5.27 -13.47
N ALA A 490 62.37 -5.77 -13.23
CA ALA A 490 63.34 -5.17 -12.33
C ALA A 490 63.65 -3.73 -12.79
N ARG A 491 63.48 -2.75 -11.90
CA ARG A 491 64.01 -1.39 -12.08
C ARG A 491 65.53 -1.49 -12.24
N ARG A 492 66.03 -1.26 -13.46
CA ARG A 492 67.45 -0.98 -13.68
C ARG A 492 67.80 0.31 -12.94
N ARG A 493 68.55 0.21 -11.84
CA ARG A 493 69.36 1.32 -11.33
C ARG A 493 70.61 1.38 -12.21
N SER A 494 70.68 2.36 -13.10
CA SER A 494 71.96 2.79 -13.67
C SER A 494 72.66 3.66 -12.62
N PHE A 495 73.72 3.13 -12.02
CA PHE A 495 74.73 3.96 -11.37
C PHE A 495 75.56 4.60 -12.50
N SER A 496 75.63 5.94 -12.49
CA SER A 496 76.62 6.72 -13.22
C SER A 496 77.85 6.87 -12.31
N GLU A 497 78.95 6.22 -12.68
CA GLU A 497 80.29 6.64 -12.23
C GLU A 497 80.94 7.43 -13.38
N VAL A 498 81.52 8.57 -12.96
CA VAL A 498 82.29 9.60 -13.68
C VAL A 498 81.48 10.65 -14.44
#